data_AF-A0A397B5G5-F1
#
_entry.id   AF-A0A397B5G5-F1
#
_cell.length_a   1.000
_cell.length_b   1.000
_cell.length_c   1.000
_cell.angle_alpha   90.00
_cell.angle_beta   90.00
_cell.angle_gamma   90.00
#
_symmetry.space_group_name_H-M   'P 1'
#
loop_
_entity.id
_entity.type
_entity.pdbx_description
1 polymer ?
#
loop_
_entity_poly.entity_id
_entity_poly.type
_entity_poly.pdbx_seq_one_letter_code
_entity_poly.pdbx_strand_id
1 'polypeptide(L)'
;LYWTPLPDAAVEGSIWLNFDETKLGLDLGILDKEFGPDKKTDPLMLSSSPTKTGKAISTTAKPKVVHLVDSKRQQNCSIALSRFRMAPKDIKAAIVALDDNVLTLERIQSLAAMVPTADEVDLVKGYEGDVALLGETEKFFLAISDLPRLAQRLKAMESTWTFGQRFHEVKGKLKLLDQAYGDLKRSTKLLSLLQVVLAVGNYLNGGTPRGGVYGFKLDILPKLSQVKATSSANKTLLHVIAEYVATSVPDASDFYESLNSLDEVSAISFKLLQNDVHMIEASLVQIDQEDAVQGFFGTWSDFCKTYKRVATENAAAKDKLSKQEAAKAKQDESKRDLFQQFTDSLEGDANDIVANYRSRHHKGGEGGVVGGLLRKDISRRRLSSTAGPATS
;
A
#
# COMPACT_ATOMS: atom_id res chain seq x y z
N LEU A 1 -2.84 36.82 4.08
CA LEU A 1 -2.11 35.54 3.84
C LEU A 1 -2.67 34.47 4.78
N TYR A 2 -2.89 33.24 4.31
CA TYR A 2 -3.38 32.14 5.15
C TYR A 2 -2.22 31.28 5.67
N TRP A 3 -1.43 31.79 6.62
CA TRP A 3 -0.41 31.01 7.31
C TRP A 3 -1.00 30.20 8.47
N THR A 4 -0.34 29.11 8.84
CA THR A 4 -0.62 28.40 10.10
C THR A 4 0.35 28.94 11.16
N PRO A 5 -0.13 29.60 12.23
CA PRO A 5 0.76 30.16 13.24
C PRO A 5 1.43 29.03 14.03
N LEU A 6 2.69 29.23 14.41
CA LEU A 6 3.35 28.38 15.38
C LEU A 6 2.84 28.72 16.79
N PRO A 7 2.53 27.71 17.64
CA PRO A 7 2.26 27.96 19.05
C PRO A 7 3.48 28.56 19.76
N ASP A 8 3.26 29.46 20.72
CA ASP A 8 4.34 30.18 21.43
C ASP A 8 5.41 29.24 22.03
N ALA A 9 4.98 28.09 22.58
CA ALA A 9 5.87 27.08 23.14
C ALA A 9 6.82 26.42 22.10
N ALA A 10 6.49 26.50 20.82
CA ALA A 10 7.31 25.99 19.72
C ALA A 10 8.28 27.05 19.14
N VAL A 11 8.16 28.31 19.58
CA VAL A 11 9.05 29.40 19.16
C VAL A 11 10.35 29.37 19.95
N GLU A 12 10.29 29.00 21.23
CA GLU A 12 11.45 28.89 22.13
C GLU A 12 12.42 27.81 21.63
N GLY A 13 13.67 28.19 21.30
CA GLY A 13 14.67 27.30 20.70
C GLY A 13 14.62 27.17 19.18
N SER A 14 13.68 27.83 18.51
CA SER A 14 13.61 27.88 17.05
C SER A 14 14.37 29.09 16.47
N ILE A 15 14.57 29.09 15.14
CA ILE A 15 15.16 30.23 14.43
C ILE A 15 14.31 31.51 14.53
N TRP A 16 13.00 31.38 14.79
CA TRP A 16 12.04 32.48 14.82
C TRP A 16 12.23 33.40 16.03
N LEU A 17 12.79 32.90 17.14
CA LEU A 17 13.03 33.67 18.35
C LEU A 17 14.02 34.83 18.15
N ASN A 18 14.91 34.69 17.15
CA ASN A 18 15.97 35.66 16.87
C ASN A 18 15.65 36.58 15.68
N PHE A 19 14.47 36.46 15.08
CA PHE A 19 14.04 37.33 14.00
C PHE A 19 13.40 38.58 14.56
N ASP A 20 13.76 39.71 13.94
CA ASP A 20 13.25 41.03 14.27
C ASP A 20 12.91 41.71 12.94
N GLU A 21 11.66 41.55 12.54
CA GLU A 21 11.12 42.07 11.29
C GLU A 21 11.11 43.60 11.23
N THR A 22 11.20 44.28 12.38
CA THR A 22 11.21 45.75 12.46
C THR A 22 12.48 46.36 11.83
N LYS A 23 13.56 45.58 11.72
CA LYS A 23 14.82 45.99 11.08
C LYS A 23 14.78 45.95 9.55
N LEU A 24 13.75 45.37 8.95
CA LEU A 24 13.70 45.15 7.50
C LEU A 24 13.29 46.40 6.70
N GLY A 25 12.82 47.46 7.35
CA GLY A 25 12.49 48.73 6.70
C GLY A 25 11.48 48.59 5.56
N LEU A 26 10.51 47.68 5.70
CA LEU A 26 9.51 47.40 4.67
C LEU A 26 8.61 48.62 4.42
N ASP A 27 8.47 49.04 3.16
CA ASP A 27 7.51 50.07 2.76
C ASP A 27 6.10 49.48 2.71
N LEU A 28 5.40 49.59 3.84
CA LEU A 28 4.03 49.11 3.99
C LEU A 28 3.03 49.88 3.11
N GLY A 29 3.38 51.09 2.64
CA GLY A 29 2.51 51.90 1.77
C GLY A 29 2.29 51.26 0.39
N ILE A 30 3.27 50.50 -0.11
CA ILE A 30 3.12 49.71 -1.35
C ILE A 30 2.17 48.55 -1.11
N LEU A 31 2.25 47.88 0.05
CA LEU A 31 1.37 46.76 0.38
C LEU A 31 -0.08 47.21 0.51
N ASP A 32 -0.33 48.36 1.14
CA ASP A 32 -1.67 48.93 1.24
C ASP A 32 -2.23 49.37 -0.12
N LYS A 33 -1.38 49.82 -1.04
CA LYS A 33 -1.79 50.22 -2.38
C LYS A 33 -2.14 49.02 -3.27
N GLU A 34 -1.32 47.97 -3.23
CA GLU A 34 -1.44 46.82 -4.13
C GLU A 34 -2.34 45.70 -3.56
N PHE A 35 -2.46 45.62 -2.22
CA PHE A 35 -3.19 44.56 -1.51
C PHE A 35 -4.14 45.08 -0.41
N GLY A 36 -4.32 46.39 -0.28
CA GLY A 36 -5.29 46.97 0.65
C GLY A 36 -6.74 46.71 0.22
N PRO A 37 -7.69 46.83 1.15
CA PRO A 37 -9.10 46.61 0.85
C PRO A 37 -9.60 47.62 -0.19
N ASP A 38 -10.30 47.12 -1.20
CA ASP A 38 -10.97 47.94 -2.22
C ASP A 38 -11.97 48.89 -1.50
N LYS A 39 -11.79 50.21 -1.64
CA LYS A 39 -12.68 51.23 -1.01
C LYS A 39 -14.14 51.19 -1.50
N LYS A 40 -14.53 50.18 -2.29
CA LYS A 40 -15.92 49.91 -2.71
C LYS A 40 -16.62 48.86 -1.85
N THR A 41 -15.93 48.24 -0.90
CA THR A 41 -16.54 47.27 0.02
C THR A 41 -15.98 47.44 1.41
N ASP A 42 -16.67 48.24 2.24
CA ASP A 42 -16.64 48.03 3.68
C ASP A 42 -18.08 48.10 4.25
N PRO A 43 -18.58 47.09 4.98
CA PRO A 43 -19.98 47.02 5.44
C PRO A 43 -20.32 47.81 6.70
N LEU A 44 -19.41 48.59 7.28
CA LEU A 44 -19.62 49.24 8.57
C LEU A 44 -19.06 50.65 8.57
N MET A 45 -19.93 51.65 8.30
CA MET A 45 -19.89 53.07 8.75
C MET A 45 -20.59 53.98 7.71
N LEU A 46 -21.90 54.19 7.88
CA LEU A 46 -22.57 55.36 7.31
C LEU A 46 -23.50 55.98 8.37
N SER A 47 -22.95 56.88 9.19
CA SER A 47 -23.74 57.96 9.78
C SER A 47 -22.92 59.25 9.82
N SER A 48 -23.08 60.09 8.79
CA SER A 48 -23.21 61.54 8.91
C SER A 48 -23.14 62.18 7.53
N SER A 49 -24.27 62.73 7.07
CA SER A 49 -24.40 63.59 5.89
C SER A 49 -23.50 64.83 6.00
N PRO A 50 -23.18 65.52 4.87
CA PRO A 50 -24.12 66.54 4.40
C PRO A 50 -24.27 66.66 2.86
N THR A 51 -25.52 66.90 2.45
CA THR A 51 -26.00 67.69 1.29
C THR A 51 -25.13 67.86 0.04
N LYS A 52 -25.61 67.35 -1.11
CA LYS A 52 -26.08 68.18 -2.26
C LYS A 52 -26.64 67.33 -3.42
N THR A 53 -27.93 67.59 -3.71
CA THR A 53 -28.58 67.68 -5.04
C THR A 53 -28.31 66.62 -6.13
N GLY A 54 -29.32 65.77 -6.36
CA GLY A 54 -29.93 65.60 -7.68
C GLY A 54 -29.40 64.51 -8.61
N LYS A 55 -30.04 63.35 -8.63
CA LYS A 55 -30.76 62.77 -9.79
C LYS A 55 -31.29 61.38 -9.44
N ALA A 56 -32.59 61.19 -9.59
CA ALA A 56 -33.26 59.91 -9.44
C ALA A 56 -32.78 58.95 -10.55
N ILE A 57 -32.23 57.79 -10.15
CA ILE A 57 -32.19 56.58 -10.97
C ILE A 57 -32.66 55.44 -10.07
N SER A 58 -33.89 54.97 -10.31
CA SER A 58 -34.39 53.74 -9.74
C SER A 58 -33.56 52.58 -10.29
N THR A 59 -32.77 51.93 -9.45
CA THR A 59 -32.30 50.57 -9.72
C THR A 59 -33.04 49.65 -8.78
N THR A 60 -33.86 48.78 -9.35
CA THR A 60 -34.46 47.64 -8.65
C THR A 60 -33.32 46.80 -8.08
N ALA A 61 -33.10 46.87 -6.77
CA ALA A 61 -32.11 46.07 -6.08
C ALA A 61 -32.45 44.59 -6.29
N LYS A 62 -31.59 43.84 -6.97
CA LYS A 62 -31.71 42.38 -7.05
C LYS A 62 -31.75 41.84 -5.62
N PRO A 63 -32.67 40.90 -5.29
CA PRO A 63 -32.69 40.29 -3.96
C PRO A 63 -31.31 39.72 -3.63
N LYS A 64 -30.76 40.13 -2.48
CA LYS A 64 -29.43 39.71 -2.03
C LYS A 64 -29.51 38.24 -1.64
N VAL A 65 -28.76 37.39 -2.33
CA VAL A 65 -28.65 35.96 -1.98
C VAL A 65 -28.06 35.83 -0.58
N VAL A 66 -28.69 35.01 0.25
CA VAL A 66 -28.31 34.78 1.64
C VAL A 66 -27.43 33.53 1.71
N HIS A 67 -26.24 33.69 2.29
CA HIS A 67 -25.32 32.60 2.59
C HIS A 67 -25.18 32.49 4.10
N LEU A 68 -25.31 31.27 4.61
CA LEU A 68 -25.26 30.98 6.05
C LEU A 68 -23.99 30.22 6.40
N VAL A 69 -23.55 29.33 5.51
CA VAL A 69 -22.36 28.50 5.70
C VAL A 69 -21.11 29.32 5.44
N ASP A 70 -19.97 28.96 6.04
CA ASP A 70 -18.70 29.66 5.81
C ASP A 70 -18.35 29.71 4.31
N SER A 71 -17.70 30.80 3.89
CA SER A 71 -17.47 31.07 2.48
C SER A 71 -16.68 29.97 1.75
N LYS A 72 -15.72 29.31 2.42
CA LYS A 72 -14.90 28.27 1.80
C LYS A 72 -15.72 27.00 1.57
N ARG A 73 -16.47 26.58 2.58
CA ARG A 73 -17.38 25.44 2.51
C ARG A 73 -18.51 25.67 1.51
N GLN A 74 -19.10 26.87 1.51
CA GLN A 74 -20.09 27.30 0.54
C GLN A 74 -19.56 27.21 -0.89
N GLN A 75 -18.35 27.75 -1.15
CA GLN A 75 -17.73 27.72 -2.48
C GLN A 75 -17.41 26.29 -2.94
N ASN A 76 -16.86 25.45 -2.07
CA ASN A 76 -16.55 24.05 -2.39
C ASN A 76 -17.81 23.26 -2.76
N CYS A 77 -18.88 23.40 -1.97
CA CYS A 77 -20.14 22.72 -2.25
C CYS A 77 -20.80 23.27 -3.52
N SER A 78 -20.77 24.60 -3.74
CA SER A 78 -21.31 25.22 -4.95
C SER A 78 -20.61 24.71 -6.22
N ILE A 79 -19.27 24.62 -6.20
CA ILE A 79 -18.49 24.05 -7.29
C ILE A 79 -18.87 22.58 -7.53
N ALA A 80 -19.01 21.77 -6.48
CA ALA A 80 -19.43 20.38 -6.61
C ALA A 80 -20.85 20.24 -7.17
N LEU A 81 -21.82 20.98 -6.63
CA LEU A 81 -23.22 21.01 -7.09
C LEU A 81 -23.35 21.42 -8.56
N SER A 82 -22.52 22.35 -9.03
CA SER A 82 -22.52 22.77 -10.45
C SER A 82 -22.26 21.61 -11.43
N ARG A 83 -21.57 20.55 -11.01
CA ARG A 83 -21.30 19.36 -11.83
C ARG A 83 -22.50 18.42 -11.97
N PHE A 84 -23.48 18.52 -11.06
CA PHE A 84 -24.72 17.77 -11.15
C PHE A 84 -25.62 18.34 -12.25
N ARG A 85 -25.61 19.67 -12.43
CA ARG A 85 -26.51 20.40 -13.37
C ARG A 85 -28.00 20.09 -13.12
N MET A 86 -28.35 19.90 -11.86
CA MET A 86 -29.68 19.50 -11.40
C MET A 86 -30.05 20.29 -10.16
N ALA A 87 -31.35 20.47 -9.92
CA ALA A 87 -31.79 21.15 -8.71
C ALA A 87 -31.56 20.25 -7.48
N PRO A 88 -31.30 20.81 -6.29
CA PRO A 88 -31.03 20.03 -5.10
C PRO A 88 -32.10 18.99 -4.73
N LYS A 89 -33.37 19.31 -4.98
CA LYS A 89 -34.51 18.39 -4.81
C LYS A 89 -34.43 17.16 -5.72
N ASP A 90 -33.91 17.31 -6.93
CA ASP A 90 -33.81 16.22 -7.91
C ASP A 90 -32.61 15.33 -7.57
N ILE A 91 -31.53 15.92 -7.03
CA ILE A 91 -30.40 15.17 -6.46
C ILE A 91 -30.89 14.31 -5.28
N LYS A 92 -31.69 14.88 -4.37
CA LYS A 92 -32.31 14.11 -3.27
C LYS A 92 -33.16 12.96 -3.81
N ALA A 93 -34.00 13.22 -4.80
CA ALA A 93 -34.84 12.19 -5.41
C ALA A 93 -34.00 11.05 -6.02
N ALA A 94 -32.92 11.38 -6.72
CA ALA A 94 -31.99 10.39 -7.26
C ALA A 94 -31.32 9.54 -6.16
N ILE A 95 -30.90 10.15 -5.05
CA ILE A 95 -30.35 9.44 -3.87
C ILE A 95 -31.37 8.46 -3.29
N VAL A 96 -32.62 8.90 -3.12
CA VAL A 96 -33.69 8.07 -2.55
C VAL A 96 -34.10 6.93 -3.49
N ALA A 97 -34.12 7.19 -4.80
CA ALA A 97 -34.49 6.23 -5.82
C ALA A 97 -33.35 5.29 -6.26
N LEU A 98 -32.12 5.54 -5.80
CA LEU A 98 -30.91 4.87 -6.30
C LEU A 98 -30.80 4.92 -7.82
N ASP A 99 -30.98 6.11 -8.40
CA ASP A 99 -30.94 6.25 -9.85
C ASP A 99 -29.50 6.17 -10.38
N ASP A 100 -29.13 4.99 -10.87
CA ASP A 100 -27.81 4.69 -11.45
C ASP A 100 -27.48 5.56 -12.69
N ASN A 101 -28.46 6.19 -13.34
CA ASN A 101 -28.20 7.12 -14.45
C ASN A 101 -27.70 8.48 -13.95
N VAL A 102 -28.06 8.85 -12.72
CA VAL A 102 -27.68 10.11 -12.09
C VAL A 102 -26.50 9.91 -11.15
N LEU A 103 -26.50 8.82 -10.38
CA LEU A 103 -25.48 8.52 -9.39
C LEU A 103 -24.34 7.72 -10.05
N THR A 104 -23.24 8.39 -10.35
CA THR A 104 -21.97 7.73 -10.71
C THR A 104 -21.07 7.63 -9.47
N LEU A 105 -20.02 6.78 -9.51
CA LEU A 105 -19.07 6.66 -8.40
C LEU A 105 -18.49 8.01 -7.98
N GLU A 106 -18.07 8.82 -8.95
CA GLU A 106 -17.55 10.18 -8.71
C GLU A 106 -18.60 11.07 -8.03
N ARG A 107 -19.86 10.98 -8.47
CA ARG A 107 -20.96 11.78 -7.89
C ARG A 107 -21.28 11.33 -6.47
N ILE A 108 -21.25 10.03 -6.16
CA ILE A 108 -21.42 9.55 -4.78
C ILE A 108 -20.29 10.05 -3.88
N GLN A 109 -19.04 9.98 -4.33
CA GLN A 109 -17.90 10.50 -3.58
C GLN A 109 -18.02 12.02 -3.36
N SER A 110 -18.46 12.75 -4.38
CA SER A 110 -18.74 14.18 -4.27
C SER A 110 -19.87 14.48 -3.30
N LEU A 111 -20.95 13.69 -3.28
CA LEU A 111 -22.05 13.83 -2.33
C LEU A 111 -21.59 13.54 -0.90
N ALA A 112 -20.78 12.50 -0.70
CA ALA A 112 -20.24 12.13 0.59
C ALA A 112 -19.40 13.27 1.21
N ALA A 113 -18.63 13.98 0.39
CA ALA A 113 -17.85 15.15 0.82
C ALA A 113 -18.70 16.39 1.15
N MET A 114 -19.92 16.47 0.59
CA MET A 114 -20.86 17.58 0.80
C MET A 114 -21.90 17.31 1.88
N VAL A 115 -21.91 16.14 2.52
CA VAL A 115 -22.85 15.87 3.61
C VAL A 115 -22.66 16.94 4.70
N PRO A 116 -23.73 17.65 5.09
CA PRO A 116 -23.64 18.72 6.07
C PRO A 116 -23.38 18.16 7.48
N THR A 117 -22.69 18.95 8.30
CA THR A 117 -22.54 18.69 9.74
C THR A 117 -23.87 18.94 10.47
N ALA A 118 -23.97 18.48 11.72
CA ALA A 118 -25.15 18.76 12.55
C ALA A 118 -25.37 20.27 12.71
N ASP A 119 -24.30 21.02 13.00
CA ASP A 119 -24.35 22.49 13.14
C ASP A 119 -24.80 23.17 11.84
N GLU A 120 -24.32 22.70 10.67
CA GLU A 120 -24.74 23.21 9.37
C GLU A 120 -26.23 22.92 9.10
N VAL A 121 -26.72 21.75 9.50
CA VAL A 121 -28.14 21.38 9.40
C VAL A 121 -29.00 22.25 10.30
N ASP A 122 -28.61 22.46 11.55
CA ASP A 122 -29.34 23.29 12.50
C ASP A 122 -29.36 24.76 12.05
N LEU A 123 -28.25 25.24 11.51
CA LEU A 123 -28.13 26.59 10.96
C LEU A 123 -29.10 26.84 9.79
N VAL A 124 -29.18 25.92 8.82
CA VAL A 124 -30.09 26.09 7.68
C VAL A 124 -31.55 25.84 8.05
N LYS A 125 -31.83 24.97 9.03
CA LYS A 125 -33.20 24.73 9.54
C LYS A 125 -33.72 25.87 10.42
N GLY A 126 -32.83 26.55 11.14
CA GLY A 126 -33.16 27.70 11.99
C GLY A 126 -33.33 29.02 11.25
N TYR A 127 -33.16 29.03 9.92
CA TYR A 127 -33.34 30.25 9.13
C TYR A 127 -34.83 30.61 8.98
N GLU A 128 -35.24 31.74 9.57
CA GLU A 128 -36.63 32.22 9.56
C GLU A 128 -36.97 33.12 8.35
N GLY A 129 -36.00 33.41 7.48
CA GLY A 129 -36.20 34.25 6.31
C GLY A 129 -36.78 33.49 5.10
N ASP A 130 -36.86 34.17 3.95
CA ASP A 130 -37.34 33.54 2.71
C ASP A 130 -36.30 32.54 2.16
N VAL A 131 -36.66 31.25 2.19
CA VAL A 131 -35.86 30.12 1.67
C VAL A 131 -35.51 30.29 0.19
N ALA A 132 -36.33 31.00 -0.60
CA ALA A 132 -36.03 31.28 -2.00
C ALA A 132 -34.77 32.15 -2.17
N LEU A 133 -34.43 32.96 -1.17
CA LEU A 133 -33.25 33.83 -1.15
C LEU A 133 -31.97 33.12 -0.74
N LEU A 134 -32.05 31.90 -0.21
CA LEU A 134 -30.86 31.12 0.16
C LEU A 134 -30.02 30.76 -1.07
N GLY A 135 -28.71 30.67 -0.86
CA GLY A 135 -27.78 30.10 -1.82
C GLY A 135 -28.09 28.64 -2.16
N GLU A 136 -27.55 28.15 -3.28
CA GLU A 136 -27.76 26.76 -3.71
C GLU A 136 -27.20 25.74 -2.71
N THR A 137 -26.08 26.05 -2.04
CA THR A 137 -25.50 25.17 -1.01
C THR A 137 -26.46 25.02 0.17
N GLU A 138 -27.00 26.12 0.69
CA GLU A 138 -27.98 26.11 1.79
C GLU A 138 -29.27 25.40 1.40
N LYS A 139 -29.77 25.64 0.18
CA LYS A 139 -30.93 24.91 -0.37
C LYS A 139 -30.67 23.42 -0.47
N PHE A 140 -29.46 23.03 -0.87
CA PHE A 140 -29.06 21.63 -0.90
C PHE A 140 -29.01 21.00 0.48
N PHE A 141 -28.37 21.66 1.45
CA PHE A 141 -28.32 21.18 2.83
C PHE A 141 -29.73 20.99 3.39
N LEU A 142 -30.61 21.98 3.20
CA LEU A 142 -32.00 21.88 3.63
C LEU A 142 -32.72 20.70 2.96
N ALA A 143 -32.54 20.51 1.65
CA ALA A 143 -33.19 19.43 0.90
C ALA A 143 -32.81 18.03 1.39
N ILE A 144 -31.55 17.81 1.79
CA ILE A 144 -31.04 16.50 2.24
C ILE A 144 -31.08 16.32 3.77
N SER A 145 -31.42 17.36 4.53
CA SER A 145 -31.34 17.39 6.00
C SER A 145 -32.31 16.46 6.74
N ASP A 146 -33.28 15.90 6.02
CA ASP A 146 -34.25 14.91 6.51
C ASP A 146 -33.88 13.48 6.10
N LEU A 147 -32.81 13.29 5.32
CA LEU A 147 -32.32 11.97 4.96
C LEU A 147 -31.54 11.37 6.14
N PRO A 148 -32.06 10.34 6.81
CA PRO A 148 -31.37 9.75 7.95
C PRO A 148 -30.12 9.01 7.48
N ARG A 149 -29.03 9.13 8.25
CA ARG A 149 -27.77 8.40 8.03
C ARG A 149 -27.18 8.58 6.61
N LEU A 150 -27.36 9.76 6.01
CA LEU A 150 -26.96 10.01 4.61
C LEU A 150 -25.47 9.69 4.35
N ALA A 151 -24.57 10.10 5.25
CA ALA A 151 -23.14 9.81 5.11
C ALA A 151 -22.85 8.30 5.06
N GLN A 152 -23.47 7.54 5.97
CA GLN A 152 -23.28 6.09 6.05
C GLN A 152 -23.85 5.40 4.81
N ARG A 153 -25.02 5.86 4.32
CA ARG A 153 -25.68 5.33 3.11
C ARG A 153 -24.87 5.58 1.85
N LEU A 154 -24.37 6.80 1.64
CA LEU A 154 -23.51 7.12 0.49
C LEU A 154 -22.23 6.29 0.51
N LYS A 155 -21.61 6.12 1.68
CA LYS A 155 -20.41 5.29 1.83
C LYS A 155 -20.71 3.79 1.61
N ALA A 156 -21.90 3.31 1.99
CA ALA A 156 -22.34 1.95 1.69
C ALA A 156 -22.56 1.74 0.18
N MET A 157 -23.18 2.71 -0.52
CA MET A 157 -23.32 2.66 -1.98
C MET A 157 -21.96 2.65 -2.69
N GLU A 158 -21.04 3.55 -2.31
CA GLU A 158 -19.68 3.58 -2.87
C GLU A 158 -18.94 2.25 -2.67
N SER A 159 -19.00 1.73 -1.44
CA SER A 159 -18.39 0.45 -1.08
C SER A 159 -18.96 -0.68 -1.93
N THR A 160 -20.28 -0.68 -2.13
CA THR A 160 -20.98 -1.68 -2.92
C THR A 160 -20.54 -1.70 -4.37
N TRP A 161 -20.46 -0.53 -5.01
CA TRP A 161 -20.04 -0.42 -6.41
C TRP A 161 -18.57 -0.74 -6.64
N THR A 162 -17.70 -0.43 -5.67
CA THR A 162 -16.26 -0.66 -5.79
C THR A 162 -15.82 -2.04 -5.29
N PHE A 163 -16.67 -2.75 -4.54
CA PHE A 163 -16.33 -4.02 -3.91
C PHE A 163 -15.83 -5.06 -4.91
N GLY A 164 -16.57 -5.25 -6.01
CA GLY A 164 -16.24 -6.25 -7.02
C GLY A 164 -14.82 -6.06 -7.56
N GLN A 165 -14.48 -4.85 -7.97
CA GLN A 165 -13.15 -4.51 -8.46
C GLN A 165 -12.08 -4.75 -7.38
N ARG A 166 -12.25 -4.17 -6.18
CA ARG A 166 -11.29 -4.28 -5.08
C ARG A 166 -11.04 -5.74 -4.67
N PHE A 167 -12.10 -6.54 -4.61
CA PHE A 167 -12.01 -7.97 -4.31
C PHE A 167 -11.21 -8.72 -5.37
N HIS A 168 -11.45 -8.47 -6.66
CA HIS A 168 -10.71 -9.12 -7.75
C HIS A 168 -9.23 -8.73 -7.75
N GLU A 169 -8.91 -7.46 -7.49
CA GLU A 169 -7.53 -6.98 -7.37
C GLU A 169 -6.78 -7.66 -6.22
N VAL A 170 -7.37 -7.68 -5.02
CA VAL A 170 -6.79 -8.36 -3.85
C VAL A 170 -6.64 -9.86 -4.09
N LYS A 171 -7.67 -10.51 -4.63
CA LYS A 171 -7.63 -11.95 -4.96
C LYS A 171 -6.55 -12.27 -5.98
N GLY A 172 -6.34 -11.41 -6.97
CA GLY A 172 -5.26 -11.54 -7.95
C GLY A 172 -3.88 -11.50 -7.30
N LYS A 173 -3.63 -10.47 -6.46
CA LYS A 173 -2.38 -10.33 -5.69
C LYS A 173 -2.11 -11.55 -4.79
N LEU A 174 -3.13 -12.08 -4.11
CA LEU A 174 -3.00 -13.26 -3.25
C LEU A 174 -2.71 -14.54 -4.04
N LYS A 175 -3.34 -14.74 -5.20
CA LYS A 175 -3.04 -15.89 -6.07
C LYS A 175 -1.59 -15.86 -6.55
N LEU A 176 -1.11 -14.69 -6.92
CA LEU A 176 0.26 -14.51 -7.38
C LEU A 176 1.27 -14.82 -6.27
N LEU A 177 0.97 -14.41 -5.03
CA LEU A 177 1.76 -14.79 -3.84
C LEU A 177 1.75 -16.31 -3.58
N ASP A 178 0.60 -16.98 -3.67
CA ASP A 178 0.52 -18.45 -3.53
C ASP A 178 1.31 -19.18 -4.62
N GLN A 179 1.23 -18.69 -5.86
CA GLN A 179 1.99 -19.21 -6.98
C GLN A 179 3.50 -19.08 -6.74
N ALA A 180 3.99 -17.88 -6.43
CA ALA A 180 5.39 -17.62 -6.15
C ALA A 180 5.93 -18.46 -4.98
N TYR A 181 5.15 -18.57 -3.90
CA TYR A 181 5.50 -19.44 -2.78
C TYR A 181 5.62 -20.91 -3.23
N GLY A 182 4.67 -21.37 -4.03
CA GLY A 182 4.68 -22.72 -4.60
C GLY A 182 5.89 -22.97 -5.51
N ASP A 183 6.23 -22.01 -6.36
CA ASP A 183 7.34 -22.10 -7.31
C ASP A 183 8.68 -22.17 -6.58
N LEU A 184 8.90 -21.31 -5.58
CA LEU A 184 10.07 -21.36 -4.70
C LEU A 184 10.19 -22.71 -3.99
N LYS A 185 9.09 -23.20 -3.42
CA LYS A 185 9.08 -24.45 -2.65
C LYS A 185 9.37 -25.69 -3.50
N ARG A 186 8.95 -25.69 -4.76
CA ARG A 186 9.10 -26.85 -5.67
C ARG A 186 10.36 -26.78 -6.52
N SER A 187 11.06 -25.64 -6.56
CA SER A 187 12.21 -25.46 -7.44
C SER A 187 13.44 -26.23 -6.94
N THR A 188 13.59 -27.46 -7.42
CA THR A 188 14.79 -28.28 -7.20
C THR A 188 16.02 -27.64 -7.82
N LYS A 189 15.85 -26.90 -8.93
CA LYS A 189 16.91 -26.14 -9.60
C LYS A 189 17.48 -25.04 -8.71
N LEU A 190 16.62 -24.29 -8.00
CA LEU A 190 17.04 -23.30 -7.02
C LEU A 190 17.80 -23.96 -5.86
N LEU A 191 17.36 -25.11 -5.37
CA LEU A 191 18.07 -25.85 -4.32
C LEU A 191 19.48 -26.26 -4.75
N SER A 192 19.63 -26.78 -5.97
CA SER A 192 20.95 -27.13 -6.53
C SER A 192 21.86 -25.90 -6.64
N LEU A 193 21.34 -24.74 -7.04
CA LEU A 193 22.11 -23.49 -7.03
C LEU A 193 22.56 -23.12 -5.61
N LEU A 194 21.68 -23.18 -4.63
CA LEU A 194 22.01 -22.86 -3.23
C LEU A 194 23.04 -23.83 -2.65
N GLN A 195 23.03 -25.11 -3.05
CA GLN A 195 24.06 -26.09 -2.69
C GLN A 195 25.43 -25.71 -3.25
N VAL A 196 25.50 -25.25 -4.51
CA VAL A 196 26.77 -24.76 -5.09
C VAL A 196 27.28 -23.55 -4.31
N VAL A 197 26.41 -22.58 -4.00
CA VAL A 197 26.77 -21.40 -3.21
C VAL A 197 27.28 -21.80 -1.83
N LEU A 198 26.63 -22.77 -1.17
CA LEU A 198 27.05 -23.30 0.13
C LEU A 198 28.44 -23.96 0.05
N ALA A 199 28.67 -24.81 -0.94
CA ALA A 199 29.94 -25.51 -1.13
C ALA A 199 31.09 -24.52 -1.38
N VAL A 200 30.87 -23.53 -2.25
CA VAL A 200 31.83 -22.46 -2.53
C VAL A 200 32.09 -21.61 -1.29
N GLY A 201 31.05 -21.21 -0.57
CA GLY A 201 31.17 -20.44 0.68
C GLY A 201 31.95 -21.19 1.75
N ASN A 202 31.71 -22.49 1.92
CA ASN A 202 32.42 -23.35 2.86
C ASN A 202 33.90 -23.50 2.52
N TYR A 203 34.22 -23.64 1.23
CA TYR A 203 35.60 -23.71 0.78
C TYR A 203 36.34 -22.39 1.04
N LEU A 204 35.75 -21.26 0.66
CA LEU A 204 36.37 -19.94 0.80
C LEU A 204 36.54 -19.50 2.26
N ASN A 205 35.61 -19.88 3.14
CA ASN A 205 35.66 -19.56 4.57
C ASN A 205 36.34 -20.65 5.41
N GLY A 206 37.01 -21.63 4.78
CA GLY A 206 37.68 -22.73 5.48
C GLY A 206 38.67 -22.23 6.53
N GLY A 207 38.62 -22.82 7.73
CA GLY A 207 39.47 -22.41 8.86
C GLY A 207 38.98 -21.18 9.62
N THR A 208 37.82 -20.61 9.25
CA THR A 208 37.15 -19.54 10.00
C THR A 208 35.85 -20.07 10.62
N PRO A 209 35.26 -19.38 11.61
CA PRO A 209 33.94 -19.73 12.14
C PRO A 209 32.79 -19.66 11.12
N ARG A 210 33.04 -19.11 9.93
CA ARG A 210 32.06 -18.99 8.83
C ARG A 210 32.14 -20.13 7.81
N GLY A 211 33.10 -21.04 7.96
CA GLY A 211 33.26 -22.21 7.10
C GLY A 211 32.79 -23.50 7.78
N GLY A 212 32.44 -24.52 6.99
CA GLY A 212 31.89 -25.77 7.52
C GLY A 212 30.45 -25.64 8.04
N VAL A 213 29.72 -24.63 7.56
CA VAL A 213 28.32 -24.40 7.90
C VAL A 213 27.41 -25.23 7.01
N TYR A 214 26.22 -25.55 7.49
CA TYR A 214 25.24 -26.34 6.75
C TYR A 214 24.28 -25.47 5.92
N GLY A 215 24.25 -24.15 6.16
CA GLY A 215 23.33 -23.23 5.50
C GLY A 215 23.71 -21.77 5.74
N PHE A 216 23.02 -20.87 5.05
CA PHE A 216 23.28 -19.43 5.09
C PHE A 216 21.99 -18.63 4.89
N LYS A 217 22.01 -17.37 5.34
CA LYS A 217 20.92 -16.43 5.07
C LYS A 217 20.98 -15.94 3.61
N LEU A 218 19.83 -15.85 2.95
CA LEU A 218 19.73 -15.49 1.53
C LEU A 218 20.18 -14.06 1.20
N ASP A 219 20.39 -13.20 2.21
CA ASP A 219 20.91 -11.84 2.05
C ASP A 219 22.36 -11.81 1.50
N ILE A 220 23.04 -12.95 1.48
CA ILE A 220 24.35 -13.10 0.84
C ILE A 220 24.27 -13.14 -0.69
N LEU A 221 23.13 -13.55 -1.27
CA LEU A 221 23.03 -13.77 -2.72
C LEU A 221 23.35 -12.51 -3.55
N PRO A 222 22.82 -11.30 -3.22
CA PRO A 222 23.19 -10.09 -3.95
C PRO A 222 24.67 -9.71 -3.76
N LYS A 223 25.28 -10.09 -2.63
CA LYS A 223 26.66 -9.77 -2.26
C LYS A 223 27.69 -10.61 -3.04
N LEU A 224 27.28 -11.74 -3.64
CA LEU A 224 28.16 -12.56 -4.49
C LEU A 224 28.70 -11.77 -5.69
N SER A 225 27.96 -10.76 -6.16
CA SER A 225 28.40 -9.86 -7.22
C SER A 225 29.51 -8.89 -6.79
N GLN A 226 29.71 -8.70 -5.47
CA GLN A 226 30.64 -7.71 -4.92
C GLN A 226 32.03 -8.30 -4.65
N VAL A 227 32.15 -9.63 -4.54
CA VAL A 227 33.42 -10.32 -4.27
C VAL A 227 34.18 -10.48 -5.59
N LYS A 228 35.30 -9.77 -5.75
CA LYS A 228 36.13 -9.83 -6.96
C LYS A 228 37.06 -11.04 -6.97
N ALA A 229 37.26 -11.63 -8.14
CA ALA A 229 38.26 -12.67 -8.35
C ALA A 229 39.66 -12.04 -8.35
N THR A 230 40.64 -12.75 -7.81
CA THR A 230 42.06 -12.33 -7.86
C THR A 230 42.66 -12.48 -9.26
N SER A 231 42.07 -13.33 -10.10
CA SER A 231 42.54 -13.60 -11.46
C SER A 231 42.18 -12.52 -12.47
N SER A 232 41.15 -11.70 -12.21
CA SER A 232 40.71 -10.63 -13.12
C SER A 232 39.82 -9.62 -12.39
N ALA A 233 40.08 -8.33 -12.63
CA ALA A 233 39.32 -7.24 -12.02
C ALA A 233 37.83 -7.20 -12.44
N ASN A 234 37.48 -7.81 -13.58
CA ASN A 234 36.13 -7.85 -14.12
C ASN A 234 35.36 -9.14 -13.79
N LYS A 235 36.00 -10.10 -13.11
CA LYS A 235 35.36 -11.36 -12.72
C LYS A 235 34.99 -11.31 -11.24
N THR A 236 33.79 -11.77 -10.90
CA THR A 236 33.29 -11.80 -9.51
C THR A 236 32.97 -13.24 -9.09
N LEU A 237 32.72 -13.45 -7.80
CA LEU A 237 32.32 -14.75 -7.29
C LEU A 237 31.01 -15.24 -7.93
N LEU A 238 30.08 -14.33 -8.19
CA LEU A 238 28.85 -14.64 -8.95
C LEU A 238 29.18 -15.20 -10.35
N HIS A 239 30.12 -14.60 -11.08
CA HIS A 239 30.53 -15.11 -12.41
C HIS A 239 31.12 -16.51 -12.33
N VAL A 240 31.96 -16.78 -11.30
CA VAL A 240 32.55 -18.11 -11.07
C VAL A 240 31.47 -19.15 -10.77
N ILE A 241 30.50 -18.79 -9.91
CA ILE A 241 29.38 -19.68 -9.57
C ILE A 241 28.51 -19.95 -10.80
N ALA A 242 28.19 -18.91 -11.59
CA ALA A 242 27.40 -19.06 -12.80
C ALA A 242 28.09 -19.97 -13.84
N GLU A 243 29.39 -19.79 -14.05
CA GLU A 243 30.20 -20.66 -14.94
C GLU A 243 30.24 -22.11 -14.43
N TYR A 244 30.38 -22.31 -13.12
CA TYR A 244 30.35 -23.64 -12.52
C TYR A 244 28.98 -24.31 -12.66
N VAL A 245 27.89 -23.58 -12.42
CA VAL A 245 26.52 -24.10 -12.61
C VAL A 245 26.31 -24.47 -14.08
N ALA A 246 26.67 -23.60 -15.02
CA ALA A 246 26.50 -23.87 -16.45
C ALA A 246 27.26 -25.12 -16.95
N THR A 247 28.43 -25.40 -16.35
CA THR A 247 29.31 -26.50 -16.80
C THR A 247 29.12 -27.80 -16.03
N SER A 248 28.87 -27.71 -14.72
CA SER A 248 28.89 -28.85 -13.81
C SER A 248 27.51 -29.21 -13.23
N VAL A 249 26.56 -28.27 -13.27
CA VAL A 249 25.17 -28.46 -12.79
C VAL A 249 24.18 -27.83 -13.79
N PRO A 250 24.21 -28.23 -15.08
CA PRO A 250 23.48 -27.53 -16.15
C PRO A 250 21.96 -27.51 -15.92
N ASP A 251 21.40 -28.51 -15.24
CA ASP A 251 19.98 -28.57 -14.87
C ASP A 251 19.52 -27.42 -13.96
N ALA A 252 20.45 -26.73 -13.30
CA ALA A 252 20.17 -25.57 -12.44
C ALA A 252 20.45 -24.23 -13.15
N SER A 253 20.96 -24.24 -14.39
CA SER A 253 21.37 -23.02 -15.11
C SER A 253 20.20 -22.12 -15.51
N ASP A 254 19.01 -22.70 -15.65
CA ASP A 254 17.74 -22.08 -16.03
C ASP A 254 16.75 -22.03 -14.86
N PHE A 255 17.23 -22.08 -13.60
CA PHE A 255 16.37 -22.08 -12.41
C PHE A 255 15.37 -20.92 -12.40
N TYR A 256 15.76 -19.77 -12.94
CA TYR A 256 14.96 -18.54 -12.99
C TYR A 256 13.74 -18.66 -13.89
N GLU A 257 13.75 -19.52 -14.92
CA GLU A 257 12.60 -19.72 -15.81
C GLU A 257 11.39 -20.31 -15.06
N SER A 258 11.66 -21.04 -13.98
CA SER A 258 10.61 -21.60 -13.10
C SER A 258 10.11 -20.62 -12.04
N LEU A 259 10.68 -19.41 -11.98
CA LEU A 259 10.44 -18.41 -10.93
C LEU A 259 9.88 -17.08 -11.47
N ASN A 260 9.30 -17.09 -12.67
CA ASN A 260 8.76 -15.88 -13.33
C ASN A 260 7.72 -15.13 -12.49
N SER A 261 7.02 -15.82 -11.59
CA SER A 261 6.04 -15.23 -10.66
C SER A 261 6.68 -14.26 -9.64
N LEU A 262 8.00 -14.35 -9.40
CA LEU A 262 8.70 -13.51 -8.42
C LEU A 262 8.80 -12.04 -8.86
N ASP A 263 8.90 -11.77 -10.16
CA ASP A 263 8.99 -10.40 -10.66
C ASP A 263 7.70 -9.63 -10.37
N GLU A 264 6.55 -10.24 -10.66
CA GLU A 264 5.25 -9.64 -10.36
C GLU A 264 5.02 -9.52 -8.84
N VAL A 265 5.45 -10.51 -8.05
CA VAL A 265 5.35 -10.44 -6.58
C VAL A 265 6.23 -9.34 -5.99
N SER A 266 7.39 -9.07 -6.58
CA SER A 266 8.32 -8.03 -6.09
C SER A 266 7.69 -6.64 -6.07
N ALA A 267 6.69 -6.40 -6.92
CA ALA A 267 5.93 -5.15 -6.97
C ALA A 267 4.82 -5.06 -5.90
N ILE A 268 4.48 -6.16 -5.23
CA ILE A 268 3.41 -6.19 -4.22
C ILE A 268 3.95 -5.71 -2.87
N SER A 269 3.37 -4.61 -2.37
CA SER A 269 3.55 -4.23 -0.97
C SER A 269 2.60 -5.01 -0.07
N PHE A 270 3.15 -5.88 0.77
CA PHE A 270 2.36 -6.66 1.74
C PHE A 270 1.55 -5.75 2.68
N LYS A 271 2.12 -4.63 3.11
CA LYS A 271 1.44 -3.64 3.96
C LYS A 271 0.21 -3.04 3.27
N LEU A 272 0.33 -2.68 1.99
CA LEU A 272 -0.80 -2.15 1.22
C LEU A 272 -1.86 -3.24 1.00
N LEU A 273 -1.45 -4.48 0.68
CA LEU A 273 -2.37 -5.60 0.52
C LEU A 273 -3.16 -5.89 1.81
N GLN A 274 -2.51 -5.85 2.97
CA GLN A 274 -3.19 -5.98 4.26
C GLN A 274 -4.22 -4.87 4.49
N ASN A 275 -3.86 -3.63 4.16
CA ASN A 275 -4.79 -2.50 4.24
C ASN A 275 -5.97 -2.69 3.27
N ASP A 276 -5.73 -3.13 2.04
CA ASP A 276 -6.79 -3.39 1.05
C ASP A 276 -7.78 -4.45 1.57
N VAL A 277 -7.28 -5.55 2.15
CA VAL A 277 -8.11 -6.59 2.78
C VAL A 277 -8.95 -6.01 3.93
N HIS A 278 -8.32 -5.27 4.83
CA HIS A 278 -9.00 -4.67 5.98
C HIS A 278 -10.10 -3.69 5.53
N MET A 279 -9.82 -2.88 4.50
CA MET A 279 -10.80 -1.95 3.94
C MET A 279 -11.99 -2.67 3.32
N ILE A 280 -11.77 -3.81 2.66
CA ILE A 280 -12.84 -4.66 2.15
C ILE A 280 -13.67 -5.20 3.31
N GLU A 281 -13.05 -5.79 4.34
CA GLU A 281 -13.74 -6.33 5.52
C GLU A 281 -14.56 -5.26 6.26
N ALA A 282 -13.98 -4.07 6.47
CA ALA A 282 -14.68 -2.95 7.09
C ALA A 282 -15.87 -2.48 6.24
N SER A 283 -15.72 -2.50 4.91
CA SER A 283 -16.81 -2.16 3.98
C SER A 283 -17.94 -3.18 4.05
N LEU A 284 -17.64 -4.48 4.21
CA LEU A 284 -18.65 -5.53 4.41
C LEU A 284 -19.48 -5.25 5.66
N VAL A 285 -18.81 -5.02 6.80
CA VAL A 285 -19.46 -4.74 8.08
C VAL A 285 -20.36 -3.51 7.98
N GLN A 286 -19.88 -2.46 7.31
CA GLN A 286 -20.68 -1.25 7.13
C GLN A 286 -21.93 -1.49 6.27
N ILE A 287 -21.81 -2.26 5.19
CA ILE A 287 -22.95 -2.63 4.34
C ILE A 287 -23.96 -3.46 5.13
N ASP A 288 -23.51 -4.45 5.90
CA ASP A 288 -24.38 -5.29 6.74
C ASP A 288 -25.09 -4.48 7.83
N GLN A 289 -24.41 -3.51 8.44
CA GLN A 289 -25.01 -2.60 9.42
C GLN A 289 -26.12 -1.75 8.80
N GLU A 290 -25.95 -1.26 7.57
CA GLU A 290 -27.01 -0.52 6.88
C GLU A 290 -28.14 -1.44 6.39
N ASP A 291 -27.85 -2.68 5.98
CA ASP A 291 -28.88 -3.68 5.63
C ASP A 291 -29.77 -4.06 6.82
N ALA A 292 -29.20 -4.11 8.03
CA ALA A 292 -29.92 -4.41 9.26
C ALA A 292 -30.87 -3.29 9.71
N VAL A 293 -30.66 -2.05 9.25
CA VAL A 293 -31.59 -0.94 9.47
C VAL A 293 -32.79 -1.14 8.53
N GLN A 294 -33.87 -1.75 9.02
CA GLN A 294 -35.11 -1.90 8.25
C GLN A 294 -35.57 -0.53 7.68
N GLY A 295 -35.82 -0.46 6.37
CA GLY A 295 -36.34 0.76 5.72
C GLY A 295 -35.55 1.27 4.51
N PHE A 296 -35.00 0.38 3.69
CA PHE A 296 -34.44 0.74 2.39
C PHE A 296 -35.32 0.20 1.25
N PHE A 297 -35.58 1.03 0.24
CA PHE A 297 -36.55 0.79 -0.83
C PHE A 297 -36.10 -0.34 -1.78
N GLY A 298 -37.01 -1.29 -2.07
CA GLY A 298 -36.97 -2.12 -3.28
C GLY A 298 -35.79 -3.10 -3.44
N THR A 299 -35.25 -3.14 -4.66
CA THR A 299 -34.33 -4.15 -5.25
C THR A 299 -33.03 -4.45 -4.48
N TRP A 300 -32.75 -3.73 -3.40
CA TRP A 300 -31.66 -4.00 -2.46
C TRP A 300 -31.75 -5.39 -1.81
N SER A 301 -32.95 -5.92 -1.56
CA SER A 301 -33.13 -7.28 -1.01
C SER A 301 -32.53 -8.36 -1.91
N ASP A 302 -32.66 -8.23 -3.23
CA ASP A 302 -32.16 -9.22 -4.20
C ASP A 302 -30.66 -9.01 -4.50
N PHE A 303 -30.18 -7.77 -4.39
CA PHE A 303 -28.77 -7.41 -4.39
C PHE A 303 -28.05 -8.00 -3.16
N CYS A 304 -28.55 -7.75 -1.95
CA CYS A 304 -28.07 -8.34 -0.69
C CYS A 304 -28.19 -9.86 -0.67
N LYS A 305 -29.20 -10.47 -1.30
CA LYS A 305 -29.27 -11.95 -1.44
C LYS A 305 -28.21 -12.49 -2.37
N THR A 306 -28.01 -11.86 -3.55
CA THR A 306 -26.94 -12.26 -4.49
C THR A 306 -25.56 -12.05 -3.88
N TYR A 307 -25.40 -10.99 -3.10
CA TYR A 307 -24.19 -10.66 -2.39
C TYR A 307 -23.94 -11.54 -1.15
N LYS A 308 -24.96 -11.84 -0.33
CA LYS A 308 -24.87 -12.82 0.76
C LYS A 308 -24.54 -14.20 0.20
N ARG A 309 -25.12 -14.57 -0.95
CA ARG A 309 -24.74 -15.77 -1.70
C ARG A 309 -23.26 -15.73 -2.08
N VAL A 310 -22.78 -14.67 -2.74
CA VAL A 310 -21.36 -14.54 -3.12
C VAL A 310 -20.44 -14.48 -1.90
N ALA A 311 -20.85 -13.85 -0.80
CA ALA A 311 -20.12 -13.83 0.46
C ALA A 311 -20.08 -15.21 1.13
N THR A 312 -21.18 -15.97 1.10
CA THR A 312 -21.20 -17.36 1.54
C THR A 312 -20.44 -18.29 0.61
N GLU A 313 -20.45 -18.04 -0.70
CA GLU A 313 -19.66 -18.78 -1.69
C GLU A 313 -18.16 -18.46 -1.53
N ASN A 314 -17.81 -17.21 -1.20
CA ASN A 314 -16.45 -16.78 -0.91
C ASN A 314 -15.98 -17.24 0.47
N ALA A 315 -16.84 -17.27 1.48
CA ALA A 315 -16.56 -17.86 2.78
C ALA A 315 -16.42 -19.38 2.66
N ALA A 316 -17.28 -20.03 1.88
CA ALA A 316 -17.17 -21.44 1.53
C ALA A 316 -15.92 -21.69 0.69
N ALA A 317 -15.53 -20.79 -0.22
CA ALA A 317 -14.29 -20.89 -1.00
C ALA A 317 -13.05 -20.62 -0.13
N LYS A 318 -13.11 -19.71 0.84
CA LYS A 318 -12.08 -19.48 1.87
C LYS A 318 -11.94 -20.70 2.77
N ASP A 319 -13.05 -21.33 3.13
CA ASP A 319 -13.08 -22.56 3.92
C ASP A 319 -12.61 -23.76 3.08
N LYS A 320 -12.94 -23.81 1.79
CA LYS A 320 -12.41 -24.78 0.82
C LYS A 320 -10.92 -24.57 0.57
N LEU A 321 -10.46 -23.32 0.51
CA LEU A 321 -9.06 -22.94 0.35
C LEU A 321 -8.30 -23.26 1.64
N SER A 322 -8.83 -22.94 2.82
CA SER A 322 -8.31 -23.34 4.13
C SER A 322 -8.24 -24.86 4.27
N LYS A 323 -9.26 -25.60 3.81
CA LYS A 323 -9.26 -27.06 3.77
C LYS A 323 -8.30 -27.62 2.72
N GLN A 324 -8.15 -26.95 1.57
CA GLN A 324 -7.13 -27.28 0.56
C GLN A 324 -5.73 -26.92 1.02
N GLU A 325 -5.55 -25.89 1.83
CA GLU A 325 -4.31 -25.47 2.47
C GLU A 325 -3.99 -26.40 3.64
N ALA A 326 -4.97 -26.90 4.38
CA ALA A 326 -4.81 -27.93 5.39
C ALA A 326 -4.53 -29.31 4.77
N ALA A 327 -5.16 -29.63 3.63
CA ALA A 327 -4.89 -30.84 2.85
C ALA A 327 -3.55 -30.76 2.13
N LYS A 328 -3.21 -29.60 1.54
CA LYS A 328 -1.86 -29.28 1.05
C LYS A 328 -0.87 -29.28 2.19
N ALA A 329 -1.18 -28.79 3.39
CA ALA A 329 -0.29 -28.81 4.56
C ALA A 329 -0.07 -30.23 5.08
N LYS A 330 -1.06 -31.12 4.99
CA LYS A 330 -0.91 -32.57 5.25
C LYS A 330 -0.11 -33.28 4.16
N GLN A 331 -0.30 -32.92 2.88
CA GLN A 331 0.48 -33.45 1.76
C GLN A 331 1.90 -32.85 1.69
N ASP A 332 2.05 -31.61 2.12
CA ASP A 332 3.30 -30.90 2.38
C ASP A 332 3.89 -31.29 3.73
N GLU A 333 3.20 -31.96 4.64
CA GLU A 333 3.82 -32.51 5.86
C GLU A 333 4.80 -33.62 5.47
N SER A 334 4.41 -34.43 4.47
CA SER A 334 5.27 -35.41 3.83
C SER A 334 6.44 -34.82 3.02
N LYS A 335 6.36 -33.56 2.58
CA LYS A 335 7.46 -32.85 1.86
C LYS A 335 8.24 -31.87 2.74
N ARG A 336 7.60 -31.33 3.77
CA ARG A 336 8.16 -30.59 4.90
C ARG A 336 9.07 -31.50 5.67
N ASP A 337 8.83 -32.80 5.76
CA ASP A 337 9.78 -33.71 6.40
C ASP A 337 11.20 -33.57 5.80
N LEU A 338 11.34 -33.42 4.47
CA LEU A 338 12.67 -33.23 3.85
C LEU A 338 13.24 -31.82 3.99
N PHE A 339 12.43 -30.77 3.80
CA PHE A 339 12.90 -29.38 3.88
C PHE A 339 13.06 -28.90 5.34
N GLN A 340 12.20 -29.38 6.24
CA GLN A 340 12.27 -29.18 7.69
C GLN A 340 13.36 -30.05 8.32
N GLN A 341 13.63 -31.29 7.86
CA GLN A 341 14.87 -31.99 8.26
C GLN A 341 16.11 -31.22 7.83
N PHE A 342 16.10 -30.60 6.65
CA PHE A 342 17.18 -29.76 6.19
C PHE A 342 17.32 -28.48 7.03
N THR A 343 16.22 -27.82 7.44
CA THR A 343 16.27 -26.60 8.28
C THR A 343 16.41 -26.84 9.79
N ASP A 344 15.87 -27.92 10.35
CA ASP A 344 16.04 -28.32 11.75
C ASP A 344 17.48 -28.82 11.99
N SER A 345 18.10 -29.44 10.98
CA SER A 345 19.54 -29.70 10.97
C SER A 345 20.39 -28.42 10.84
N LEU A 346 19.77 -27.27 10.56
CA LEU A 346 20.41 -25.94 10.59
C LEU A 346 20.13 -25.17 11.89
N GLU A 347 19.04 -25.48 12.58
CA GLU A 347 18.59 -24.77 13.79
C GLU A 347 18.88 -25.51 15.11
N GLY A 348 19.23 -26.80 15.09
CA GLY A 348 19.74 -27.51 16.27
C GLY A 348 21.07 -26.91 16.75
N ASP A 349 21.21 -26.74 18.07
CA ASP A 349 22.38 -26.15 18.72
C ASP A 349 23.65 -26.66 18.04
N ALA A 350 24.43 -25.76 17.43
CA ALA A 350 25.59 -26.13 16.63
C ALA A 350 26.56 -27.04 17.42
N ASN A 351 26.53 -26.94 18.75
CA ASN A 351 27.24 -27.82 19.67
C ASN A 351 26.69 -29.25 19.73
N ASP A 352 25.37 -29.45 19.72
CA ASP A 352 24.73 -30.77 19.75
C ASP A 352 24.84 -31.52 18.42
N ILE A 353 24.82 -30.78 17.30
CA ILE A 353 25.03 -31.36 15.96
C ILE A 353 26.49 -31.78 15.80
N VAL A 354 27.45 -30.94 16.23
CA VAL A 354 28.88 -31.25 16.23
C VAL A 354 29.21 -32.36 17.25
N ALA A 355 28.56 -32.40 18.42
CA ALA A 355 28.75 -33.43 19.44
C ALA A 355 28.16 -34.78 19.02
N ASN A 356 26.97 -34.81 18.41
CA ASN A 356 26.37 -36.04 17.89
C ASN A 356 27.12 -36.60 16.67
N TYR A 357 27.72 -35.73 15.85
CA TYR A 357 28.58 -36.18 14.74
C TYR A 357 29.95 -36.65 15.23
N ARG A 358 30.61 -35.92 16.15
CA ARG A 358 31.83 -36.40 16.82
C ARG A 358 31.57 -37.71 17.54
N SER A 359 30.48 -37.85 18.29
CA SER A 359 30.11 -39.12 18.95
C SER A 359 29.94 -40.29 17.96
N ARG A 360 29.26 -40.06 16.82
CA ARG A 360 29.05 -41.08 15.78
C ARG A 360 30.31 -41.43 14.98
N HIS A 361 31.28 -40.51 14.88
CA HIS A 361 32.52 -40.71 14.11
C HIS A 361 33.79 -40.82 14.97
N HIS A 362 33.67 -40.84 16.30
CA HIS A 362 34.78 -41.02 17.25
C HIS A 362 34.70 -42.34 18.02
N LYS A 363 33.60 -43.11 17.88
CA LYS A 363 33.58 -44.55 18.24
C LYS A 363 34.05 -45.39 17.06
N GLY A 364 35.33 -45.27 16.77
CA GLY A 364 36.04 -45.99 15.72
C GLY A 364 37.48 -45.53 15.75
N GLY A 365 38.19 -45.94 16.81
CA GLY A 365 39.62 -45.76 16.88
C GLY A 365 40.31 -46.42 15.69
N GLU A 366 41.45 -45.81 15.33
CA GLU A 366 42.46 -46.27 14.39
C GLU A 366 42.25 -45.95 12.90
N GLY A 367 43.04 -44.96 12.43
CA GLY A 367 43.81 -45.12 11.21
C GLY A 367 43.11 -44.86 9.87
N GLY A 368 43.27 -43.63 9.37
CA GLY A 368 43.51 -43.40 7.94
C GLY A 368 42.31 -43.38 6.99
N VAL A 369 42.46 -42.51 5.98
CA VAL A 369 41.77 -42.54 4.67
C VAL A 369 40.33 -42.01 4.62
N VAL A 370 40.11 -40.71 4.87
CA VAL A 370 39.03 -39.96 4.15
C VAL A 370 39.46 -38.53 3.74
N GLY A 371 40.55 -37.98 4.29
CA GLY A 371 41.14 -36.71 3.82
C GLY A 371 41.94 -36.79 2.50
N GLY A 372 41.90 -37.92 1.78
CA GLY A 372 42.80 -38.24 0.67
C GLY A 372 42.25 -38.05 -0.75
N LEU A 373 40.93 -37.87 -0.92
CA LEU A 373 40.30 -37.92 -2.25
C LEU A 373 40.24 -36.57 -2.98
N LEU A 374 40.35 -35.43 -2.29
CA LEU A 374 40.35 -34.10 -2.93
C LEU A 374 41.74 -33.45 -3.05
N ARG A 375 42.78 -33.99 -2.40
CA ARG A 375 44.17 -33.47 -2.52
C ARG A 375 45.02 -34.15 -3.59
N LYS A 376 44.65 -35.34 -4.09
CA LYS A 376 45.52 -36.10 -5.03
C LYS A 376 45.35 -35.72 -6.51
N ASP A 377 44.22 -35.13 -6.92
CA ASP A 377 44.02 -34.75 -8.33
C ASP A 377 44.59 -33.38 -8.71
N ILE A 378 44.85 -32.50 -7.73
CA ILE A 378 45.42 -31.17 -7.98
C ILE A 378 46.97 -31.21 -8.08
N SER A 379 47.62 -32.24 -7.54
CA SER A 379 49.09 -32.39 -7.61
C SER A 379 49.61 -33.15 -8.85
N ARG A 380 48.75 -33.77 -9.66
CA ARG A 380 49.19 -34.51 -10.87
C ARG A 380 49.16 -33.69 -12.17
N ARG A 381 48.59 -32.49 -12.19
CA ARG A 381 48.57 -31.61 -13.40
C ARG A 381 49.65 -30.53 -13.44
N ARG A 382 50.68 -30.59 -12.58
CA ARG A 382 51.79 -29.61 -12.56
C ARG A 382 53.18 -30.17 -12.87
N LEU A 383 53.30 -31.42 -13.34
CA LEU A 383 54.57 -32.03 -13.76
C LEU A 383 54.41 -32.75 -15.11
N SER A 384 54.21 -32.00 -16.20
CA SER A 384 54.44 -32.49 -17.57
C SER A 384 54.83 -31.36 -18.53
N SER A 385 55.63 -30.41 -18.05
CA SER A 385 56.14 -29.29 -18.86
C SER A 385 57.56 -28.94 -18.40
N THR A 386 58.52 -29.78 -18.78
CA THR A 386 59.95 -29.48 -19.01
C THR A 386 60.71 -30.80 -19.25
N ALA A 387 60.74 -31.25 -20.50
CA ALA A 387 61.77 -32.16 -20.99
C ALA A 387 62.09 -31.77 -22.43
N GLY A 388 63.02 -30.82 -22.57
CA GLY A 388 63.78 -30.59 -23.80
C GLY A 388 65.18 -31.21 -23.66
N PRO A 389 65.82 -31.64 -24.76
CA PRO A 389 66.88 -32.65 -24.74
C PRO A 389 68.28 -32.02 -24.68
N ALA A 390 69.24 -32.75 -24.10
CA ALA A 390 70.63 -32.67 -24.53
C ALA A 390 71.42 -33.88 -24.03
N THR A 391 71.97 -34.57 -25.02
CA THR A 391 72.93 -35.68 -24.98
C THR A 391 74.36 -35.24 -24.65
N SER A 392 75.15 -36.27 -24.31
CA SER A 392 76.61 -36.40 -24.30
C SER A 392 77.35 -36.01 -23.02
#